data_AF-A0A0Q0YCV1-F1
#
_entry.id   AF-A0A0Q0YCV1-F1
#
_cell.length_a   1.000
_cell.length_b   1.000
_cell.length_c   1.000
_cell.angle_alpha   90.00
_cell.angle_beta   90.00
_cell.angle_gamma   90.00
#
_symmetry.space_group_name_H-M   'P 1'
#
loop_
_entity.id
_entity.type
_entity.pdbx_description
1 polymer ?
#
loop_
_entity_poly.entity_id
_entity_poly.type
_entity_poly.pdbx_seq_one_letter_code
_entity_poly.pdbx_strand_id
1 'polypeptide(L)'
;MAITEAMKNRWAEIDAVVREHRVMLREQRDHRKLRAFAVEQGWDNGSDFAAFKRALVKIRVNYVQVREETFARAEGENAQRAEQLAQMGDDLAEVWLWVAAEEDKDSGEGAFAIVDMEDDPVWYGAFHDEDRVRQAGDLVSAEQSVAEKAVWMAHKALEACGHEVGRLHVTTMCPQLDEEKLRATGAKMGVAVVVHVDEADERALTMAQTPGFMGWQERDLTELVATDE
;
A
#
# COMPACT_ATOMS: atom_id res chain seq x y z
N MET A 1 13.32 -3.92 -35.25
CA MET A 1 12.21 -4.56 -36.00
C MET A 1 11.56 -3.52 -36.90
N ALA A 2 11.36 -3.84 -38.18
CA ALA A 2 10.69 -2.95 -39.11
C ALA A 2 9.18 -2.89 -38.80
N ILE A 3 8.57 -1.71 -38.83
CA ILE A 3 7.13 -1.52 -38.64
C ILE A 3 6.41 -2.07 -39.86
N THR A 4 5.56 -3.09 -39.67
CA THR A 4 4.76 -3.67 -40.75
C THR A 4 3.61 -2.75 -41.15
N GLU A 5 3.08 -2.93 -42.37
CA GLU A 5 1.95 -2.12 -42.84
C GLU A 5 0.69 -2.32 -41.97
N ALA A 6 0.46 -3.56 -41.50
CA ALA A 6 -0.61 -3.87 -40.55
C ALA A 6 -0.48 -3.07 -39.24
N MET A 7 0.74 -2.92 -38.71
CA MET A 7 0.98 -2.09 -37.52
C MET A 7 0.71 -0.60 -37.78
N LYS A 8 1.05 -0.09 -38.96
CA LYS A 8 0.76 1.31 -39.32
C LYS A 8 -0.74 1.56 -39.38
N ASN A 9 -1.50 0.65 -40.01
CA ASN A 9 -2.96 0.75 -40.09
C ASN A 9 -3.57 0.72 -38.69
N ARG A 10 -3.13 -0.21 -37.84
CA ARG A 10 -3.58 -0.32 -36.45
C ARG A 10 -3.31 0.96 -35.66
N TRP A 11 -2.13 1.57 -35.83
CA TRP A 11 -1.81 2.83 -35.15
C TRP A 11 -2.65 4.01 -35.65
N ALA A 12 -2.98 4.04 -36.95
CA ALA A 12 -3.84 5.07 -37.52
C ALA A 12 -5.29 4.95 -37.00
N GLU A 13 -5.80 3.74 -36.81
CA GLU A 13 -7.10 3.49 -36.16
C GLU A 13 -7.13 4.05 -34.74
N ILE A 14 -6.13 3.71 -33.92
CA ILE A 14 -6.00 4.22 -32.56
C ILE A 14 -5.92 5.75 -32.54
N ASP A 15 -5.15 6.33 -33.47
CA ASP A 15 -5.01 7.79 -33.60
C ASP A 15 -6.34 8.48 -33.93
N ALA A 16 -7.13 7.89 -34.82
CA ALA A 16 -8.44 8.40 -35.21
C ALA A 16 -9.39 8.44 -34.01
N VAL A 17 -9.48 7.34 -33.26
CA VAL A 17 -10.33 7.25 -32.07
C VAL A 17 -9.87 8.22 -30.98
N VAL A 18 -8.57 8.32 -30.70
CA VAL A 18 -8.04 9.32 -29.74
C VAL A 18 -8.37 10.75 -30.16
N ARG A 19 -8.31 11.05 -31.46
CA ARG A 19 -8.65 12.37 -32.00
C ARG A 19 -10.14 12.69 -31.90
N GLU A 20 -11.00 11.69 -32.04
CA GLU A 20 -12.45 11.79 -31.84
C GLU A 20 -12.77 12.11 -30.37
N HIS A 21 -12.14 11.39 -29.44
CA HIS A 21 -12.33 11.56 -28.00
C HIS A 21 -11.44 12.64 -27.35
N ARG A 22 -10.81 13.52 -28.16
CA ARG A 22 -9.76 14.44 -27.69
C ARG A 22 -10.15 15.37 -26.55
N VAL A 23 -11.42 15.80 -26.48
CA VAL A 23 -11.89 16.73 -25.43
C VAL A 23 -11.93 15.99 -24.10
N MET A 24 -12.63 14.86 -24.06
CA MET A 24 -12.73 13.99 -22.88
C MET A 24 -11.34 13.56 -22.38
N LEU A 25 -10.44 13.14 -23.28
CA LEU A 25 -9.11 12.67 -22.91
C LEU A 25 -8.21 13.78 -22.37
N ARG A 26 -8.38 15.03 -22.82
CA ARG A 26 -7.63 16.20 -22.29
C ARG A 26 -8.06 16.61 -20.90
N GLU A 27 -9.31 16.35 -20.53
CA GLU A 27 -9.85 16.70 -19.23
C GLU A 27 -9.43 15.70 -18.14
N GLN A 28 -8.94 14.51 -18.51
CA GLN A 28 -8.50 13.50 -17.54
C GLN A 28 -7.20 13.92 -16.85
N ARG A 29 -7.28 14.12 -15.53
CA ARG A 29 -6.14 14.36 -14.63
C ARG A 29 -5.74 13.13 -13.80
N ASP A 30 -6.22 11.97 -14.21
CA ASP A 30 -5.97 10.68 -13.56
C ASP A 30 -5.61 9.66 -14.63
N HIS A 31 -4.38 9.14 -14.55
CA HIS A 31 -3.88 8.14 -15.49
C HIS A 31 -4.71 6.85 -15.49
N ARG A 32 -5.40 6.52 -14.38
CA ARG A 32 -6.28 5.35 -14.29
C ARG A 32 -7.49 5.49 -15.21
N LYS A 33 -8.03 6.70 -15.38
CA LYS A 33 -9.13 6.99 -16.32
C LYS A 33 -8.67 6.86 -17.76
N LEU A 34 -7.44 7.33 -18.07
CA LEU A 34 -6.82 7.14 -19.38
C LEU A 34 -6.59 5.65 -19.69
N ARG A 35 -6.13 4.87 -18.70
CA ARG A 35 -5.95 3.43 -18.86
C ARG A 35 -7.30 2.70 -19.01
N ALA A 36 -8.32 3.07 -18.23
CA ALA A 36 -9.65 2.49 -18.35
C ALA A 36 -10.22 2.68 -19.76
N PHE A 37 -10.07 3.88 -20.34
CA PHE A 37 -10.42 4.11 -21.74
C PHE A 37 -9.67 3.17 -22.70
N ALA A 38 -8.36 2.99 -22.52
CA ALA A 38 -7.59 2.06 -23.35
C ALA A 38 -8.07 0.61 -23.19
N VAL A 39 -8.45 0.19 -21.98
CA VAL A 39 -9.02 -1.14 -21.71
C VAL A 39 -10.36 -1.30 -22.42
N GLU A 40 -11.25 -0.32 -22.35
CA GLU A 40 -12.56 -0.32 -23.04
C GLU A 40 -12.40 -0.45 -24.57
N GLN A 41 -11.34 0.12 -25.14
CA GLN A 41 -11.03 0.02 -26.57
C GLN A 41 -10.24 -1.25 -26.95
N GLY A 42 -9.90 -2.11 -25.97
CA GLY A 42 -9.13 -3.33 -26.20
C GLY A 42 -7.63 -3.10 -26.46
N TRP A 43 -7.09 -1.96 -26.03
CA TRP A 43 -5.70 -1.55 -26.27
C TRP A 43 -4.75 -1.80 -25.10
N ASP A 44 -5.20 -2.45 -24.02
CA ASP A 44 -4.34 -2.82 -22.87
C ASP A 44 -3.49 -4.07 -23.17
N ASN A 45 -2.97 -4.15 -24.39
CA ASN A 45 -1.94 -5.08 -24.83
C ASN A 45 -0.70 -4.21 -25.16
N GLY A 46 0.49 -4.56 -24.66
CA GLY A 46 1.62 -3.62 -24.58
C GLY A 46 1.95 -2.84 -25.87
N SER A 47 1.71 -3.42 -27.06
CA SER A 47 1.87 -2.76 -28.36
C SER A 47 0.82 -1.68 -28.64
N ASP A 48 -0.47 -2.00 -28.49
CA ASP A 48 -1.55 -1.03 -28.71
C ASP A 48 -1.53 0.06 -27.64
N PHE A 49 -1.17 -0.29 -26.40
CA PHE A 49 -1.04 0.68 -25.33
C PHE A 49 0.10 1.67 -25.59
N ALA A 50 1.22 1.21 -26.17
CA ALA A 50 2.30 2.09 -26.60
C ALA A 50 1.85 3.04 -27.73
N ALA A 51 1.03 2.55 -28.68
CA ALA A 51 0.46 3.37 -29.75
C ALA A 51 -0.53 4.41 -29.19
N PHE A 52 -1.40 4.01 -28.25
CA PHE A 52 -2.32 4.88 -27.54
C PHE A 52 -1.60 6.02 -26.81
N LYS A 53 -0.54 5.71 -26.04
CA LYS A 53 0.28 6.74 -25.38
C LYS A 53 0.89 7.72 -26.38
N ARG A 54 1.33 7.26 -27.55
CA ARG A 54 1.84 8.15 -28.62
C ARG A 54 0.73 9.03 -29.21
N ALA A 55 -0.47 8.49 -29.42
CA ALA A 55 -1.63 9.25 -29.89
C ALA A 55 -2.06 10.32 -28.87
N LEU A 56 -2.03 10.01 -27.57
CA LEU A 56 -2.29 10.98 -26.50
C LEU A 56 -1.36 12.20 -26.58
N VAL A 57 -0.06 11.99 -26.85
CA VAL A 57 0.91 13.09 -26.98
C VAL A 57 0.52 14.05 -28.12
N LYS A 58 -0.06 13.55 -29.23
CA LYS A 58 -0.52 14.41 -30.34
C LYS A 58 -1.67 15.32 -29.94
N ILE A 59 -2.51 14.89 -28.99
CA ILE A 59 -3.54 15.74 -28.39
C ILE A 59 -3.03 16.50 -27.16
N ARG A 60 -1.71 16.56 -26.91
CA ARG A 60 -1.06 17.25 -25.78
C ARG A 60 -1.35 16.62 -24.40
N VAL A 61 -1.62 15.32 -24.36
CA VAL A 61 -1.76 14.56 -23.11
C VAL A 61 -0.55 13.64 -22.99
N ASN A 62 0.28 13.85 -21.97
CA ASN A 62 1.39 12.95 -21.67
C ASN A 62 0.99 11.99 -20.55
N TYR A 63 0.69 10.73 -20.91
CA TYR A 63 0.27 9.71 -19.94
C TYR A 63 1.26 9.53 -18.78
N VAL A 64 2.57 9.55 -19.07
CA VAL A 64 3.61 9.34 -18.04
C VAL A 64 3.61 10.51 -17.06
N GLN A 65 3.56 11.73 -17.58
CA GLN A 65 3.47 12.93 -16.76
C GLN A 65 2.17 12.94 -15.92
N VAL A 66 1.02 12.62 -16.51
CA VAL A 66 -0.26 12.53 -15.76
C VAL A 66 -0.18 11.47 -14.67
N ARG A 67 0.52 10.35 -14.91
CA ARG A 67 0.76 9.30 -13.90
C ARG A 67 1.63 9.81 -12.76
N GLU A 68 2.74 10.48 -13.05
CA GLU A 68 3.63 11.08 -12.05
C GLU A 68 2.90 12.14 -11.23
N GLU A 69 2.16 13.04 -11.88
CA GLU A 69 1.34 14.07 -11.21
C GLU A 69 0.23 13.44 -10.35
N THR A 70 -0.36 12.33 -10.78
CA THR A 70 -1.36 11.59 -9.98
C THR A 70 -0.73 11.07 -8.70
N PHE A 71 0.48 10.50 -8.77
CA PHE A 71 1.16 9.98 -7.60
C PHE A 71 1.62 11.09 -6.67
N ALA A 72 2.24 12.15 -7.19
CA ALA A 72 2.66 13.30 -6.39
C ALA A 72 1.48 13.99 -5.69
N ARG A 73 0.33 14.11 -6.37
CA ARG A 73 -0.89 14.62 -5.74
C ARG A 73 -1.38 13.71 -4.61
N ALA A 74 -1.46 12.40 -4.88
CA ALA A 74 -1.89 11.45 -3.86
C ALA A 74 -0.94 11.43 -2.65
N GLU A 75 0.36 11.53 -2.88
CA GLU A 75 1.37 11.64 -1.82
C GLU A 75 1.17 12.89 -0.97
N GLY A 76 1.01 14.07 -1.61
CA GLY A 76 0.72 15.31 -0.89
C GLY A 76 -0.60 15.29 -0.13
N GLU A 77 -1.66 14.72 -0.72
CA GLU A 77 -2.97 14.54 -0.06
C GLU A 77 -2.86 13.60 1.16
N ASN A 78 -2.10 12.50 1.05
CA ASN A 78 -1.89 11.57 2.15
C ASN A 78 -1.04 12.16 3.26
N ALA A 79 -0.02 12.96 2.93
CA ALA A 79 0.78 13.67 3.92
C ALA A 79 -0.07 14.68 4.71
N GLN A 80 -0.88 15.49 4.02
CA GLN A 80 -1.81 16.42 4.68
C GLN A 80 -2.83 15.68 5.56
N ARG A 81 -3.36 14.55 5.09
CA ARG A 81 -4.30 13.74 5.87
C ARG A 81 -3.62 13.08 7.08
N ALA A 82 -2.37 12.65 6.95
CA ALA A 82 -1.58 12.12 8.07
C ALA A 82 -1.39 13.20 9.16
N GLU A 83 -1.06 14.43 8.78
CA GLU A 83 -0.96 15.56 9.71
C GLU A 83 -2.30 15.85 10.42
N GLN A 84 -3.41 15.84 9.68
CA GLN A 84 -4.75 16.04 10.25
C GLN A 84 -5.11 14.95 11.26
N LEU A 85 -4.87 13.69 10.90
CA LEU A 85 -5.11 12.54 11.78
C LEU A 85 -4.25 12.60 13.04
N ALA A 86 -2.99 13.00 12.92
CA ALA A 86 -2.07 13.15 14.05
C ALA A 86 -2.49 14.28 15.03
N GLN A 87 -3.29 15.25 14.58
CA GLN A 87 -3.81 16.34 15.40
C GLN A 87 -5.18 16.03 16.03
N MET A 88 -5.78 14.88 15.71
CA MET A 88 -7.03 14.47 16.33
C MET A 88 -6.80 14.16 17.82
N GLY A 89 -7.80 14.49 18.64
CA GLY A 89 -7.73 14.37 20.09
C GLY A 89 -7.61 12.91 20.58
N ASP A 90 -7.55 12.75 21.90
CA ASP A 90 -7.30 11.46 22.55
C ASP A 90 -8.53 10.53 22.53
N ASP A 91 -9.71 11.02 22.16
CA ASP A 91 -10.96 10.26 22.11
C ASP A 91 -11.08 9.32 20.89
N LEU A 92 -9.97 9.00 20.23
CA LEU A 92 -9.97 8.06 19.10
C LEU A 92 -9.88 6.63 19.62
N ALA A 93 -10.64 5.72 19.00
CA ALA A 93 -10.46 4.29 19.19
C ALA A 93 -9.01 3.90 18.89
N GLU A 94 -8.37 3.21 19.84
CA GLU A 94 -6.96 2.86 19.77
C GLU A 94 -6.75 1.37 19.54
N VAL A 95 -5.70 1.04 18.80
CA VAL A 95 -5.23 -0.32 18.55
C VAL A 95 -3.74 -0.35 18.87
N TRP A 96 -3.31 -1.32 19.67
CA TRP A 96 -1.92 -1.49 20.09
C TRP A 96 -1.36 -2.81 19.54
N LEU A 97 -0.33 -2.72 18.71
CA LEU A 97 0.27 -3.89 18.06
C LEU A 97 1.79 -3.85 18.13
N TRP A 98 2.40 -5.00 18.32
CA TRP A 98 3.84 -5.21 18.26
C TRP A 98 4.17 -5.98 17.00
N VAL A 99 5.19 -5.53 16.28
CA VAL A 99 5.59 -6.11 15.00
C VAL A 99 7.07 -6.45 15.01
N ALA A 100 7.40 -7.56 14.38
CA ALA A 100 8.78 -7.92 14.07
C ALA A 100 8.84 -8.80 12.82
N ALA A 101 10.00 -8.77 12.19
CA ALA A 101 10.38 -9.69 11.13
C ALA A 101 11.68 -10.43 11.50
N GLU A 102 11.79 -11.66 11.03
CA GLU A 102 13.05 -12.36 10.90
C GLU A 102 13.38 -12.48 9.40
N GLU A 103 14.62 -12.22 9.05
CA GLU A 103 15.08 -12.26 7.66
C GLU A 103 16.48 -12.86 7.58
N ASP A 104 16.60 -13.96 6.84
CA ASP A 104 17.88 -14.59 6.53
C ASP A 104 18.46 -14.00 5.25
N LYS A 105 19.65 -13.41 5.36
CA LYS A 105 20.31 -12.69 4.25
C LYS A 105 20.79 -13.61 3.12
N ASP A 106 21.07 -14.86 3.42
CA ASP A 106 21.73 -15.79 2.49
C ASP A 106 20.70 -16.61 1.68
N SER A 107 19.65 -17.08 2.35
CA SER A 107 18.56 -17.84 1.75
C SER A 107 17.42 -16.95 1.23
N GLY A 108 17.26 -15.74 1.78
CA GLY A 108 16.10 -14.90 1.51
C GLY A 108 14.80 -15.45 2.11
N GLU A 109 14.91 -16.43 3.01
CA GLU A 109 13.79 -16.89 3.82
C GLU A 109 13.54 -15.88 4.96
N GLY A 110 12.27 -15.70 5.31
CA GLY A 110 11.90 -14.78 6.36
C GLY A 110 10.51 -15.07 6.91
N ALA A 111 10.31 -14.68 8.15
CA ALA A 111 9.07 -14.82 8.88
C ALA A 111 8.70 -13.50 9.54
N PHE A 112 7.45 -13.37 9.94
CA PHE A 112 6.97 -12.21 10.65
C PHE A 112 5.96 -12.57 11.70
N ALA A 113 5.75 -11.64 12.63
CA ALA A 113 4.61 -11.68 13.51
C ALA A 113 4.08 -10.28 13.84
N ILE A 114 2.79 -10.26 14.11
CA ILE A 114 2.04 -9.18 14.73
C ILE A 114 1.38 -9.79 15.96
N VAL A 115 1.63 -9.21 17.13
CA VAL A 115 0.97 -9.59 18.39
C VAL A 115 0.29 -8.39 19.02
N ASP A 116 -0.68 -8.63 19.90
CA ASP A 116 -1.36 -7.59 20.67
C ASP A 116 -0.68 -7.33 22.03
N MET A 117 -1.35 -6.57 22.90
CA MET A 117 -0.82 -6.18 24.21
C MET A 117 -0.66 -7.34 25.19
N GLU A 118 -1.36 -8.45 24.98
CA GLU A 118 -1.32 -9.65 25.82
C GLU A 118 -0.34 -10.71 25.28
N ASP A 119 0.47 -10.34 24.27
CA ASP A 119 1.37 -11.22 23.52
C ASP A 119 0.64 -12.27 22.67
N ASP A 120 -0.67 -12.12 22.48
CA ASP A 120 -1.46 -13.03 21.67
C ASP A 120 -1.16 -12.80 20.17
N PRO A 121 -0.97 -13.88 19.39
CA PRO A 121 -0.73 -13.76 17.96
C PRO A 121 -1.97 -13.22 17.25
N VAL A 122 -1.78 -12.12 16.51
CA VAL A 122 -2.79 -11.56 15.61
C VAL A 122 -2.59 -12.08 14.20
N TRP A 123 -1.34 -12.09 13.72
CA TRP A 123 -0.98 -12.61 12.40
C TRP A 123 0.50 -12.96 12.38
N TYR A 124 0.86 -14.20 12.07
CA TYR A 124 2.26 -14.60 11.91
C TYR A 124 2.44 -15.70 10.87
N GLY A 125 3.68 -15.83 10.39
CA GLY A 125 4.09 -16.88 9.46
C GLY A 125 5.20 -16.44 8.52
N ALA A 126 5.42 -17.24 7.47
CA ALA A 126 6.37 -16.90 6.41
C ALA A 126 5.82 -15.81 5.49
N PHE A 127 6.72 -14.98 4.95
CA PHE A 127 6.36 -14.02 3.90
C PHE A 127 5.99 -14.74 2.58
N HIS A 128 5.10 -14.11 1.81
CA HIS A 128 4.74 -14.53 0.46
C HIS A 128 5.51 -13.74 -0.60
N ASP A 129 5.68 -14.31 -1.79
CA ASP A 129 6.29 -13.64 -2.95
C ASP A 129 5.53 -12.36 -3.38
N GLU A 130 4.27 -12.23 -2.95
CA GLU A 130 3.42 -11.08 -3.23
C GLU A 130 3.59 -9.93 -2.22
N ASP A 131 4.40 -10.10 -1.17
CA ASP A 131 4.71 -9.04 -0.20
C ASP A 131 5.58 -7.94 -0.84
N ARG A 132 4.91 -6.97 -1.46
CA ARG A 132 5.51 -5.97 -2.36
C ARG A 132 6.54 -5.04 -1.71
N VAL A 133 6.54 -4.95 -0.38
CA VAL A 133 7.42 -4.06 0.38
C VAL A 133 8.71 -4.76 0.77
N ARG A 134 8.62 -6.06 1.10
CA ARG A 134 9.76 -6.88 1.44
C ARG A 134 10.65 -7.08 0.23
N GLN A 135 11.95 -6.95 0.46
CA GLN A 135 13.03 -7.35 -0.42
C GLN A 135 13.74 -8.50 0.29
N ALA A 136 13.73 -9.70 -0.32
CA ALA A 136 14.34 -10.88 0.30
C ALA A 136 15.82 -10.62 0.65
N GLY A 137 16.20 -10.98 1.87
CA GLY A 137 17.52 -10.72 2.46
C GLY A 137 17.72 -9.32 3.05
N ASP A 138 16.69 -8.45 3.07
CA ASP A 138 16.73 -7.13 3.69
C ASP A 138 15.73 -7.01 4.86
N LEU A 139 16.26 -7.13 6.08
CA LEU A 139 15.48 -7.05 7.32
C LEU A 139 14.66 -5.76 7.45
N VAL A 140 15.21 -4.60 7.05
CA VAL A 140 14.48 -3.33 7.21
C VAL A 140 13.25 -3.31 6.30
N SER A 141 13.37 -3.85 5.09
CA SER A 141 12.24 -3.99 4.17
C SER A 141 11.20 -5.00 4.67
N ALA A 142 11.65 -6.07 5.35
CA ALA A 142 10.79 -7.06 5.96
C ALA A 142 9.99 -6.43 7.11
N GLU A 143 10.67 -5.76 8.05
CA GLU A 143 10.06 -4.99 9.16
C GLU A 143 9.05 -3.95 8.65
N GLN A 144 9.41 -3.19 7.60
CA GLN A 144 8.50 -2.25 6.96
C GLN A 144 7.25 -2.94 6.40
N SER A 145 7.42 -4.13 5.82
CA SER A 145 6.31 -4.93 5.29
C SER A 145 5.35 -5.38 6.41
N VAL A 146 5.87 -5.76 7.58
CA VAL A 146 5.04 -6.16 8.74
C VAL A 146 4.34 -4.95 9.35
N ALA A 147 5.04 -3.83 9.48
CA ALA A 147 4.43 -2.59 9.97
C ALA A 147 3.27 -2.13 9.07
N GLU A 148 3.41 -2.23 7.74
CA GLU A 148 2.32 -1.93 6.81
C GLU A 148 1.14 -2.93 6.94
N LYS A 149 1.41 -4.21 7.25
CA LYS A 149 0.36 -5.18 7.60
C LYS A 149 -0.36 -4.78 8.90
N ALA A 150 0.35 -4.31 9.93
CA ALA A 150 -0.26 -3.84 11.17
C ALA A 150 -1.16 -2.61 10.97
N VAL A 151 -0.78 -1.68 10.10
CA VAL A 151 -1.67 -0.57 9.69
C VAL A 151 -2.98 -1.09 9.08
N TRP A 152 -2.88 -2.09 8.20
CA TRP A 152 -4.04 -2.72 7.61
C TRP A 152 -4.88 -3.48 8.66
N MET A 153 -4.24 -4.15 9.61
CA MET A 153 -4.92 -4.81 10.73
C MET A 153 -5.71 -3.84 11.59
N ALA A 154 -5.11 -2.71 11.98
CA ALA A 154 -5.78 -1.68 12.75
C ALA A 154 -6.98 -1.10 12.00
N HIS A 155 -6.84 -0.83 10.70
CA HIS A 155 -7.97 -0.42 9.87
C HIS A 155 -9.12 -1.43 9.91
N LYS A 156 -8.81 -2.73 9.85
CA LYS A 156 -9.83 -3.79 9.91
C LYS A 156 -10.49 -3.95 11.27
N ALA A 157 -9.74 -3.82 12.35
CA ALA A 157 -10.27 -3.79 13.71
C ALA A 157 -11.23 -2.61 13.90
N LEU A 158 -10.82 -1.41 13.48
CA LEU A 158 -11.64 -0.21 13.53
C LEU A 158 -12.92 -0.34 12.69
N GLU A 159 -12.81 -0.87 11.46
CA GLU A 159 -13.96 -1.12 10.59
C GLU A 159 -14.95 -2.12 11.22
N ALA A 160 -14.45 -3.18 11.86
CA ALA A 160 -15.29 -4.17 12.55
C ALA A 160 -16.06 -3.57 13.74
N CYS A 161 -15.48 -2.59 14.43
CA CYS A 161 -16.12 -1.84 15.51
C CYS A 161 -16.93 -0.61 15.03
N GLY A 162 -16.98 -0.34 13.72
CA GLY A 162 -17.75 0.76 13.15
C GLY A 162 -17.09 2.15 13.24
N HIS A 163 -15.78 2.20 13.50
CA HIS A 163 -15.02 3.45 13.52
C HIS A 163 -14.46 3.77 12.12
N GLU A 164 -14.73 4.96 11.61
CA GLU A 164 -14.16 5.44 10.34
C GLU A 164 -12.71 5.92 10.48
N VAL A 165 -12.34 6.32 11.70
CA VAL A 165 -11.02 6.84 12.06
C VAL A 165 -10.62 6.28 13.42
N GLY A 166 -9.33 5.97 13.57
CA GLY A 166 -8.75 5.56 14.85
C GLY A 166 -7.24 5.70 14.86
N ARG A 167 -6.61 5.24 15.94
CA ARG A 167 -5.17 5.36 16.17
C ARG A 167 -4.54 3.97 16.28
N LEU A 168 -3.44 3.76 15.58
CA LEU A 168 -2.57 2.60 15.75
C LEU A 168 -1.30 3.04 16.48
N HIS A 169 -1.04 2.40 17.61
CA HIS A 169 0.26 2.35 18.24
C HIS A 169 0.98 1.09 17.77
N VAL A 170 2.04 1.27 16.98
CA VAL A 170 2.88 0.19 16.51
C VAL A 170 4.21 0.20 17.24
N THR A 171 4.51 -0.88 17.95
CA THR A 171 5.80 -1.07 18.63
C THR A 171 6.67 -2.00 17.80
N THR A 172 7.93 -1.62 17.59
CA THR A 172 8.91 -2.40 16.81
C THR A 172 10.30 -2.31 17.44
N MET A 173 11.14 -3.29 17.14
CA MET A 173 12.57 -3.25 17.45
C MET A 173 13.40 -2.56 16.35
N CYS A 174 12.80 -2.16 15.23
CA CYS A 174 13.52 -1.62 14.06
C CYS A 174 13.53 -0.08 14.05
N PRO A 175 14.62 0.60 14.46
CA PRO A 175 14.71 2.07 14.42
C PRO A 175 14.81 2.64 12.99
N GLN A 176 15.01 1.79 11.98
CA GLN A 176 15.16 2.21 10.58
C GLN A 176 13.83 2.22 9.80
N LEU A 177 12.69 2.00 10.45
CA LEU A 177 11.39 2.08 9.81
C LEU A 177 11.16 3.47 9.18
N ASP A 178 10.57 3.47 7.99
CA ASP A 178 10.12 4.69 7.32
C ASP A 178 8.76 5.09 7.92
N GLU A 179 8.81 5.86 9.01
CA GLU A 179 7.63 6.35 9.71
C GLU A 179 6.73 7.23 8.83
N GLU A 180 7.32 8.06 7.97
CA GLU A 180 6.55 8.96 7.09
C GLU A 180 5.72 8.15 6.09
N LYS A 181 6.33 7.14 5.47
CA LYS A 181 5.62 6.20 4.59
C LYS A 181 4.56 5.42 5.34
N LEU A 182 4.81 5.04 6.59
CA LEU A 182 3.84 4.30 7.40
C LEU A 182 2.63 5.18 7.76
N ARG A 183 2.87 6.43 8.19
CA ARG A 183 1.81 7.42 8.43
C ARG A 183 1.02 7.74 7.17
N ALA A 184 1.68 7.87 6.02
CA ALA A 184 1.01 8.05 4.73
C ALA A 184 0.15 6.83 4.33
N THR A 185 0.57 5.62 4.71
CA THR A 185 -0.21 4.39 4.53
C THR A 185 -1.43 4.37 5.44
N GLY A 186 -1.27 4.70 6.72
CA GLY A 186 -2.38 4.84 7.66
C GLY A 186 -3.39 5.89 7.23
N ALA A 187 -2.92 7.05 6.73
CA ALA A 187 -3.78 8.11 6.26
C ALA A 187 -4.74 7.69 5.14
N LYS A 188 -4.32 6.80 4.23
CA LYS A 188 -5.20 6.25 3.18
C LYS A 188 -6.39 5.47 3.76
N MET A 189 -6.22 4.92 4.97
CA MET A 189 -7.17 4.02 5.63
C MET A 189 -7.88 4.67 6.83
N GLY A 190 -7.63 5.95 7.11
CA GLY A 190 -8.19 6.62 8.29
C GLY A 190 -7.50 6.24 9.60
N VAL A 191 -6.27 5.73 9.57
CA VAL A 191 -5.51 5.32 10.76
C VAL A 191 -4.41 6.33 11.05
N ALA A 192 -4.46 6.98 12.21
CA ALA A 192 -3.36 7.77 12.74
C ALA A 192 -2.29 6.81 13.28
N VAL A 193 -1.07 6.86 12.75
CA VAL A 193 0.00 5.93 13.16
C VAL A 193 0.99 6.61 14.10
N VAL A 194 1.22 5.97 15.24
CA VAL A 194 2.25 6.32 16.22
C VAL A 194 3.23 5.16 16.31
N VAL A 195 4.50 5.42 16.02
CA VAL A 195 5.56 4.40 16.06
C VAL A 195 6.32 4.52 17.37
N HIS A 196 6.47 3.39 18.06
CA HIS A 196 7.31 3.24 19.24
C HIS A 196 8.45 2.30 18.90
N VAL A 197 9.68 2.74 19.12
CA VAL A 197 10.86 1.88 18.97
C VAL A 197 11.29 1.43 20.36
N ASP A 198 11.16 0.13 20.62
CA ASP A 198 11.64 -0.53 21.83
C ASP A 198 12.50 -1.73 21.43
N GLU A 199 13.81 -1.53 21.38
CA GLU A 199 14.78 -2.57 21.01
C GLU A 199 14.88 -3.70 22.05
N ALA A 200 14.24 -3.58 23.22
CA ALA A 200 14.24 -4.60 24.26
C ALA A 200 12.95 -5.44 24.30
N ASP A 201 11.89 -5.03 23.60
CA ASP A 201 10.61 -5.74 23.58
C ASP A 201 10.58 -6.81 22.46
N GLU A 202 11.08 -8.00 22.78
CA GLU A 202 11.24 -9.11 21.85
C GLU A 202 9.96 -9.93 21.59
N ARG A 203 8.78 -9.51 22.07
CA ARG A 203 7.55 -10.34 22.01
C ARG A 203 7.16 -10.76 20.60
N ALA A 204 7.19 -9.81 19.67
CA ALA A 204 6.84 -10.06 18.28
C ALA A 204 7.95 -10.85 17.58
N LEU A 205 9.22 -10.60 17.92
CA LEU A 205 10.34 -11.35 17.36
C LEU A 205 10.29 -12.83 17.77
N THR A 206 10.00 -13.08 19.05
CA THR A 206 9.81 -14.44 19.60
C THR A 206 8.68 -15.17 18.87
N MET A 207 7.58 -14.48 18.58
CA MET A 207 6.47 -15.05 17.80
C MET A 207 6.87 -15.29 16.33
N ALA A 208 7.62 -14.38 15.70
CA ALA A 208 8.08 -14.54 14.31
C ALA A 208 8.97 -15.78 14.14
N GLN A 209 9.76 -16.12 15.17
CA GLN A 209 10.63 -17.30 15.21
C GLN A 209 9.89 -18.60 15.55
N THR A 210 8.61 -18.53 15.94
CA THR A 210 7.82 -19.70 16.32
C THR A 210 7.34 -20.44 15.07
N PRO A 211 7.58 -21.76 14.94
CA PRO A 211 7.09 -22.53 13.80
C PRO A 211 5.56 -22.50 13.69
N GLY A 212 5.05 -22.18 12.51
CA GLY A 212 3.62 -22.24 12.22
C GLY A 212 3.15 -21.09 11.34
N PHE A 213 1.84 -20.96 11.26
CA PHE A 213 1.18 -19.80 10.68
C PHE A 213 -0.16 -19.60 11.40
N MET A 214 -0.59 -18.36 11.48
CA MET A 214 -1.96 -18.00 11.82
C MET A 214 -2.37 -16.82 10.96
N GLY A 215 -3.45 -16.97 10.21
CA GLY A 215 -4.02 -15.87 9.45
C GLY A 215 -4.80 -14.92 10.35
N TRP A 216 -4.80 -13.64 10.01
CA TRP A 216 -5.56 -12.63 10.77
C TRP A 216 -7.07 -12.94 10.86
N GLN A 217 -7.61 -13.70 9.92
CA GLN A 217 -9.01 -14.12 9.89
C GLN A 217 -9.38 -15.05 11.06
N GLU A 218 -8.38 -15.61 11.74
CA GLU A 218 -8.56 -16.54 12.86
C GLU A 218 -8.70 -15.81 14.20
N ARG A 219 -8.46 -14.49 14.26
CA ARG A 219 -8.63 -13.63 15.44
C ARG A 219 -9.94 -12.84 15.35
N ASP A 220 -10.61 -12.62 16.48
CA ASP A 220 -11.67 -11.62 16.55
C ASP A 220 -11.03 -10.22 16.59
N LEU A 221 -11.15 -9.48 15.50
CA LEU A 221 -10.51 -8.17 15.38
C LEU A 221 -11.17 -7.11 16.27
N THR A 222 -12.38 -7.34 16.76
CA THR A 222 -13.05 -6.38 17.66
C THR A 222 -12.37 -6.29 19.01
N GLU A 223 -11.70 -7.37 19.43
CA GLU A 223 -10.92 -7.44 20.69
C GLU A 223 -9.62 -6.61 20.61
N LEU A 224 -9.18 -6.21 19.42
CA LEU A 224 -7.96 -5.40 19.25
C LEU A 224 -8.18 -3.90 19.50
N VAL A 225 -9.44 -3.44 19.50
CA VAL A 225 -9.77 -2.05 19.78
C VAL A 225 -9.87 -1.87 21.28
N ALA A 226 -9.03 -1.01 21.86
CA ALA A 226 -9.08 -0.68 23.28
C ALA A 226 -10.49 -0.16 23.62
N THR A 227 -11.15 -0.83 24.56
CA THR A 227 -12.43 -0.39 25.10
C THR A 227 -12.19 0.61 26.21
N ASP A 228 -12.88 1.76 26.18
CA ASP A 228 -12.91 2.71 27.28
C ASP A 228 -13.39 2.00 28.57
N GLU A 229 -12.49 1.77 29.53
CA GLU A 229 -12.87 1.46 30.93
C GLU A 229 -13.22 2.74 31.71
#